data_AF-A0A9D0NVE8-F1
#
_entry.id   AF-A0A9D0NVE8-F1
#
_cell.length_a   1.000
_cell.length_b   1.000
_cell.length_c   1.000
_cell.angle_alpha   90.00
_cell.angle_beta   90.00
_cell.angle_gamma   90.00
#
_symmetry.space_group_name_H-M   'P 1'
#
loop_
_entity.id
_entity.type
_entity.pdbx_description
1 polymer ?
#
loop_
_entity_poly.entity_id
_entity_poly.type
_entity_poly.pdbx_seq_one_letter_code
_entity_poly.pdbx_strand_id
1 'polypeptide(L)'
;MNQNKKTNPVDILNYWFSIELFSPQPLPPLTGKGGTVITPKEDQDLDWLRPNPDSRTRNDKQRYRYRVFVGLFAQSNLSESVIRHFSQLDIPETERIALDNRQNAEYCLFSFDIDDSGIPIKESFFLSSAAWALGKWPSQQQEYGKVLELYEKATEQSKDHFRVWADKFHKAKDNTQNEQLSNLVALPSTRKNPEINAPQASEDSEQPDCHVLLGIDHIRELSNHMAETIGWNTWLKRSQYTSLRIQRMLSRRHDDNTQPDDPLNSFFLGDLIHITKKIASNNRQALLHACLGPENPTHRLDVNEKLDTVWNILAPKCFPVGCWPAPGHYPLAHSQQLAVNQAINNLEEGGILAVNGPPGTGKTTLLQDIVAAVICQRAQALLELDDPEKLFSRSFSVEHPNRNRNSAIHPFAPTFLQRGIVVASSNNGAVENISLELPDSSAVDPSWLDKTDYFRETATVLLDTGNNQRNNQKSSAIKPGRCSPPDSETAAIGTSSCKHSGFRTMAGPFANTSTKK
;
A
#
# COMPACT_ATOMS: atom_id res chain seq x y z
N MET A 1 41.24 -24.05 -4.15
CA MET A 1 40.33 -24.84 -3.31
C MET A 1 39.76 -23.93 -2.22
N ASN A 2 38.71 -23.15 -2.53
CA ASN A 2 38.00 -22.38 -1.52
C ASN A 2 36.95 -23.31 -0.89
N GLN A 3 37.15 -23.67 0.37
CA GLN A 3 36.19 -24.44 1.13
C GLN A 3 34.87 -23.68 1.22
N ASN A 4 33.77 -24.40 0.99
CA ASN A 4 32.38 -23.99 1.13
C ASN A 4 32.14 -23.18 2.42
N LYS A 5 32.16 -21.84 2.34
CA LYS A 5 31.50 -21.01 3.35
C LYS A 5 30.01 -21.24 3.18
N LYS A 6 29.41 -21.94 4.14
CA LYS A 6 27.95 -22.09 4.26
C LYS A 6 27.33 -20.69 4.21
N THR A 7 26.50 -20.41 3.22
CA THR A 7 25.78 -19.14 3.14
C THR A 7 24.71 -19.14 4.21
N ASN A 8 24.86 -18.29 5.23
CA ASN A 8 23.88 -18.18 6.30
C ASN A 8 22.62 -17.47 5.74
N PRO A 9 21.40 -17.98 5.96
CA PRO A 9 20.17 -17.29 5.57
C PRO A 9 20.09 -15.83 6.05
N VAL A 10 20.72 -15.53 7.20
CA VAL A 10 20.84 -14.16 7.72
C VAL A 10 21.70 -13.28 6.82
N ASP A 11 22.76 -13.81 6.21
CA ASP A 11 23.61 -13.04 5.29
C ASP A 11 22.86 -12.67 4.00
N ILE A 12 22.02 -13.58 3.49
CA ILE A 12 21.16 -13.32 2.32
C ILE A 12 20.15 -12.21 2.65
N LEU A 13 19.53 -12.26 3.83
CA LEU A 13 18.60 -11.22 4.25
C LEU A 13 19.29 -9.89 4.51
N ASN A 14 20.48 -9.88 5.13
CA ASN A 14 21.26 -8.66 5.31
C ASN A 14 21.65 -8.02 3.97
N TYR A 15 21.95 -8.83 2.96
CA TYR A 15 22.20 -8.37 1.60
C TYR A 15 20.96 -7.67 1.01
N TRP A 16 19.79 -8.33 1.02
CA TRP A 16 18.54 -7.72 0.52
C TRP A 16 18.14 -6.49 1.34
N PHE A 17 18.26 -6.56 2.66
CA PHE A 17 18.03 -5.43 3.54
C PHE A 17 18.92 -4.25 3.16
N SER A 18 20.20 -4.49 2.87
CA SER A 18 21.12 -3.42 2.42
C SER A 18 20.69 -2.81 1.10
N ILE A 19 20.24 -3.61 0.12
CA ILE A 19 19.73 -3.09 -1.15
C ILE A 19 18.53 -2.17 -0.91
N GLU A 20 17.55 -2.63 -0.12
CA GLU A 20 16.34 -1.87 0.16
C GLU A 20 16.63 -0.61 0.99
N LEU A 21 17.63 -0.68 1.87
CA LEU A 21 18.07 0.45 2.68
C LEU A 21 18.55 1.62 1.79
N PHE A 22 19.27 1.33 0.69
CA PHE A 22 19.74 2.33 -0.30
C PHE A 22 18.75 2.58 -1.44
N SER A 23 17.50 2.14 -1.32
CA SER A 23 16.45 2.31 -2.33
C SER A 23 15.36 3.28 -1.85
N PRO A 24 15.63 4.58 -1.77
CA PRO A 24 14.66 5.56 -1.30
C PRO A 24 13.48 5.72 -2.27
N GLN A 25 12.31 6.07 -1.75
CA GLN A 25 11.13 6.35 -2.57
C GLN A 25 11.14 7.81 -3.06
N PRO A 26 10.93 8.06 -4.36
CA PRO A 26 10.89 9.41 -4.89
C PRO A 26 9.68 10.16 -4.35
N LEU A 27 9.86 11.45 -4.06
CA LEU A 27 8.79 12.29 -3.55
C LEU A 27 7.66 12.46 -4.56
N PRO A 28 6.42 12.67 -4.10
CA PRO A 28 5.30 12.97 -4.98
C PRO A 28 5.61 14.17 -5.90
N PRO A 29 5.23 14.09 -7.19
CA PRO A 29 5.44 15.19 -8.12
C PRO A 29 4.66 16.44 -7.69
N LEU A 30 5.22 17.61 -7.97
CA LEU A 30 4.60 18.91 -7.64
C LEU A 30 3.24 19.12 -8.33
N THR A 31 2.97 18.39 -9.41
CA THR A 31 1.69 18.38 -10.13
C THR A 31 1.11 16.96 -10.12
N GLY A 32 -0.03 16.75 -9.44
CA GLY A 32 -0.61 15.41 -9.32
C GLY A 32 -2.02 15.38 -8.73
N LYS A 33 -2.74 14.26 -8.95
CA LYS A 33 -4.13 14.03 -8.49
C LYS A 33 -4.27 13.79 -6.96
N GLY A 34 -3.16 13.81 -6.21
CA GLY A 34 -3.08 13.35 -4.81
C GLY A 34 -3.04 14.45 -3.73
N GLY A 35 -3.28 15.71 -4.08
CA GLY A 35 -3.25 16.83 -3.13
C GLY A 35 -2.59 18.07 -3.72
N THR A 36 -2.64 19.18 -2.97
CA THR A 36 -1.89 20.39 -3.33
C THR A 36 -0.51 20.28 -2.68
N VAL A 37 0.54 20.27 -3.50
CA VAL A 37 1.94 20.24 -3.06
C VAL A 37 2.49 21.66 -3.11
N ILE A 38 3.12 22.09 -2.02
CA ILE A 38 3.65 23.45 -1.86
C ILE A 38 5.12 23.35 -1.45
N THR A 39 5.95 24.17 -2.07
CA THR A 39 7.35 24.39 -1.66
C THR A 39 7.42 25.82 -1.08
N PRO A 40 7.44 25.99 0.24
CA PRO A 40 7.51 27.31 0.86
C PRO A 40 8.81 28.03 0.48
N LYS A 41 8.75 29.36 0.35
CA LYS A 41 9.95 30.20 0.19
C LYS A 41 10.71 30.33 1.52
N GLU A 42 11.99 30.69 1.46
CA GLU A 42 12.88 30.75 2.64
C GLU A 42 12.35 31.66 3.77
N ASP A 43 11.62 32.72 3.45
CA ASP A 43 11.08 33.67 4.46
C ASP A 43 9.54 33.62 4.55
N GLN A 44 8.93 32.52 4.11
CA GLN A 44 7.47 32.41 4.13
C GLN A 44 6.97 31.94 5.50
N ASP A 45 6.13 32.75 6.16
CA ASP A 45 5.38 32.31 7.34
C ASP A 45 4.52 31.09 6.99
N LEU A 46 4.69 30.04 7.80
CA LEU A 46 4.00 28.76 7.63
C LEU A 46 2.62 28.75 8.25
N ASP A 47 2.21 29.83 8.94
CA ASP A 47 1.10 29.96 9.89
C ASP A 47 0.26 28.69 10.02
N TRP A 48 -0.55 28.35 9.02
CA TRP A 48 -1.14 27.01 8.80
C TRP A 48 -1.78 26.98 7.40
N LEU A 49 -1.14 27.67 6.44
CA LEU A 49 -1.48 27.79 5.00
C LEU A 49 -2.99 27.97 4.67
N ARG A 50 -3.59 28.99 5.31
CA ARG A 50 -4.98 29.55 5.25
C ARG A 50 -6.14 28.53 5.23
N PRO A 51 -7.15 28.69 6.10
CA PRO A 51 -8.34 27.87 6.01
C PRO A 51 -9.09 28.35 4.76
N ASN A 52 -9.60 27.44 3.94
CA ASN A 52 -10.69 27.89 3.07
C ASN A 52 -11.83 28.34 4.02
N PRO A 53 -12.40 29.56 3.92
CA PRO A 53 -13.57 29.97 4.72
C PRO A 53 -14.75 28.99 4.65
N ASP A 54 -14.73 28.04 3.72
CA ASP A 54 -15.63 26.87 3.65
C ASP A 54 -15.37 25.77 4.71
N SER A 55 -14.40 25.92 5.64
CA SER A 55 -14.24 24.94 6.73
C SER A 55 -15.47 24.84 7.63
N ARG A 56 -16.32 25.89 7.65
CA ARG A 56 -17.61 25.90 8.36
C ARG A 56 -18.74 25.15 7.64
N THR A 57 -18.55 24.69 6.40
CA THR A 57 -19.59 23.99 5.61
C THR A 57 -19.26 22.53 5.30
N ARG A 58 -18.17 21.97 5.85
CA ARG A 58 -17.79 20.58 5.57
C ARG A 58 -18.24 19.61 6.66
N ASN A 59 -18.86 18.53 6.23
CA ASN A 59 -19.29 17.40 7.05
C ASN A 59 -18.20 17.03 8.06
N ASP A 60 -18.61 16.83 9.31
CA ASP A 60 -17.81 16.52 10.51
C ASP A 60 -16.96 15.23 10.42
N LYS A 61 -16.85 14.61 9.24
CA LYS A 61 -16.22 13.31 8.96
C LYS A 61 -14.85 13.41 8.25
N GLN A 62 -14.43 14.58 7.77
CA GLN A 62 -13.17 14.76 7.04
C GLN A 62 -12.34 15.92 7.60
N ARG A 63 -11.03 15.71 7.75
CA ARG A 63 -10.06 16.72 8.19
C ARG A 63 -8.87 16.80 7.24
N TYR A 64 -8.22 17.95 7.22
CA TYR A 64 -6.97 18.11 6.47
C TYR A 64 -5.80 17.59 7.29
N ARG A 65 -4.84 16.97 6.59
CA ARG A 65 -3.55 16.54 7.13
C ARG A 65 -2.46 17.02 6.20
N TYR A 66 -1.37 17.55 6.76
CA TYR A 66 -0.28 18.12 5.98
C TYR A 66 0.98 17.30 6.22
N ARG A 67 1.48 16.64 5.18
CA ARG A 67 2.74 15.90 5.25
C ARG A 67 3.89 16.82 4.89
N VAL A 68 4.85 16.96 5.80
CA VAL A 68 6.04 17.78 5.62
C VAL A 68 7.23 16.87 5.32
N PHE A 69 7.86 17.08 4.17
CA PHE A 69 9.10 16.46 3.75
C PHE A 69 10.25 17.45 3.98
N VAL A 70 11.23 17.05 4.78
CA VAL A 70 12.31 17.95 5.25
C VAL A 70 13.65 17.41 4.78
N GLY A 71 14.55 18.33 4.40
CA GLY A 71 15.87 17.94 3.94
C GLY A 71 15.87 17.45 2.50
N LEU A 72 15.27 18.21 1.58
CA LEU A 72 15.10 17.75 0.19
C LEU A 72 16.44 17.66 -0.53
N PHE A 73 16.73 16.56 -1.21
CA PHE A 73 17.92 16.42 -2.05
C PHE A 73 17.62 15.74 -3.38
N ALA A 74 18.29 16.19 -4.43
CA ALA A 74 18.18 15.62 -5.77
C ALA A 74 19.03 14.34 -5.90
N GLN A 75 18.54 13.39 -6.70
CA GLN A 75 19.30 12.18 -7.07
C GLN A 75 20.69 12.52 -7.61
N SER A 76 20.81 13.56 -8.44
CA SER A 76 22.08 13.99 -9.05
C SER A 76 23.14 14.36 -8.00
N ASN A 77 22.75 15.17 -7.01
CA ASN A 77 23.64 15.58 -5.91
C ASN A 77 24.09 14.36 -5.10
N LEU A 78 23.18 13.42 -4.83
CA LEU A 78 23.49 12.19 -4.12
C LEU A 78 24.49 11.33 -4.91
N SER A 79 24.19 11.08 -6.19
CA SER A 79 25.04 10.30 -7.09
C SER A 79 26.44 10.89 -7.22
N GLU A 80 26.57 12.21 -7.37
CA GLU A 80 27.88 12.87 -7.41
C GLU A 80 28.68 12.66 -6.12
N SER A 81 28.04 12.80 -4.96
CA SER A 81 28.69 12.57 -3.66
C SER A 81 29.12 11.10 -3.48
N VAL A 82 28.30 10.14 -3.88
CA VAL A 82 28.62 8.70 -3.88
C VAL A 82 29.81 8.40 -4.79
N ILE A 83 29.79 8.88 -6.03
CA ILE A 83 30.88 8.68 -6.99
C ILE A 83 32.18 9.30 -6.44
N ARG A 84 32.11 10.51 -5.87
CA ARG A 84 33.27 11.18 -5.27
C ARG A 84 33.84 10.37 -4.11
N HIS A 85 32.99 9.82 -3.23
CA HIS A 85 33.42 9.06 -2.07
C HIS A 85 34.07 7.72 -2.45
N PHE A 86 33.48 7.01 -3.41
CA PHE A 86 33.98 5.71 -3.88
C PHE A 86 34.83 5.86 -5.14
N SER A 87 35.75 6.82 -5.16
CA SER A 87 36.54 7.32 -6.31
C SER A 87 37.33 6.27 -7.13
N GLN A 88 37.18 4.99 -6.82
CA GLN A 88 37.78 3.81 -7.46
C GLN A 88 36.77 2.89 -8.17
N LEU A 89 35.46 3.21 -8.14
CA LEU A 89 34.47 2.42 -8.87
C LEU A 89 34.54 2.75 -10.37
N ASP A 90 34.96 1.75 -11.15
CA ASP A 90 34.81 1.77 -12.61
C ASP A 90 33.32 1.53 -12.90
N ILE A 91 32.57 2.63 -13.07
CA ILE A 91 31.14 2.58 -13.35
C ILE A 91 30.97 2.43 -14.87
N PRO A 92 30.36 1.34 -15.37
CA PRO A 92 30.12 1.16 -16.79
C PRO A 92 29.35 2.35 -17.38
N GLU A 93 29.68 2.75 -18.61
CA GLU A 93 29.03 3.88 -19.29
C GLU A 93 27.50 3.72 -19.37
N THR A 94 27.01 2.48 -19.49
CA THR A 94 25.57 2.17 -19.46
C THR A 94 24.91 2.52 -18.14
N GLU A 95 25.59 2.31 -17.01
CA GLU A 95 25.08 2.69 -15.69
C GLU A 95 25.17 4.19 -15.47
N ARG A 96 26.21 4.84 -16.00
CA ARG A 96 26.35 6.30 -15.96
C ARG A 96 25.21 6.99 -16.70
N ILE A 97 24.89 6.53 -17.91
CA ILE A 97 23.75 7.00 -18.70
C ILE A 97 22.42 6.72 -17.98
N ALA A 98 22.28 5.56 -17.31
CA ALA A 98 21.09 5.24 -16.54
C ALA A 98 20.92 6.15 -15.30
N LEU A 99 22.01 6.52 -14.64
CA LEU A 99 22.03 7.49 -13.53
C LEU A 99 21.65 8.89 -14.03
N ASP A 100 22.19 9.31 -15.18
CA ASP A 100 21.87 10.59 -15.80
C ASP A 100 20.42 10.66 -16.29
N ASN A 101 19.84 9.55 -16.76
CA ASN A 101 18.44 9.53 -17.21
C ASN A 101 17.41 9.60 -16.06
N ARG A 102 17.81 9.41 -14.79
CA ARG A 102 16.93 9.57 -13.60
C ARG A 102 16.80 11.04 -13.14
N GLN A 103 17.01 11.99 -14.07
CA GLN A 103 17.40 13.39 -13.81
C GLN A 103 16.44 14.27 -12.98
N ASN A 104 15.30 13.78 -12.46
CA ASN A 104 14.32 14.61 -11.75
C ASN A 104 13.74 13.99 -10.46
N ALA A 105 14.31 12.91 -9.95
CA ALA A 105 13.87 12.36 -8.67
C ALA A 105 14.43 13.18 -7.50
N GLU A 106 13.54 13.61 -6.61
CA GLU A 106 13.88 14.25 -5.33
C GLU A 106 13.49 13.32 -4.18
N TYR A 107 14.29 13.35 -3.13
CA TYR A 107 14.10 12.60 -1.89
C TYR A 107 14.19 13.55 -0.70
N CYS A 108 13.95 13.05 0.51
CA CYS A 108 14.11 13.85 1.73
C CYS A 108 14.75 13.06 2.86
N LEU A 109 15.22 13.77 3.89
CA LEU A 109 15.84 13.18 5.07
C LEU A 109 14.84 12.49 5.97
N PHE A 110 13.72 13.16 6.23
CA PHE A 110 12.64 12.65 7.07
C PHE A 110 11.33 13.34 6.70
N SER A 111 10.23 12.78 7.18
CA SER A 111 8.90 13.34 7.05
C SER A 111 8.08 13.18 8.31
N PHE A 112 7.11 14.06 8.49
CA PHE A 112 6.12 13.97 9.55
C PHE A 112 4.84 14.66 9.10
N ASP A 113 3.73 14.37 9.79
CA ASP A 113 2.44 14.95 9.50
C ASP A 113 2.04 16.00 10.55
N ILE A 114 1.28 16.99 10.10
CA ILE A 114 0.69 18.07 10.88
C ILE A 114 -0.83 18.00 10.73
N ASP A 115 -1.56 18.21 11.82
CA ASP A 115 -3.02 18.28 11.82
C ASP A 115 -3.56 19.59 11.20
N ASP A 116 -4.89 19.72 11.14
CA ASP A 116 -5.57 20.93 10.64
C ASP A 116 -5.43 22.16 11.56
N SER A 117 -4.89 21.97 12.77
CA SER A 117 -4.59 23.02 13.74
C SER A 117 -3.14 23.49 13.70
N GLY A 118 -2.32 22.94 12.79
CA GLY A 118 -0.89 23.29 12.70
C GLY A 118 0.00 22.56 13.71
N ILE A 119 -0.48 21.48 14.34
CA ILE A 119 0.27 20.73 15.36
C ILE A 119 0.85 19.44 14.78
N PRO A 120 2.15 19.14 15.02
CA PRO A 120 2.76 17.89 14.59
C PRO A 120 2.08 16.68 15.23
N ILE A 121 1.80 15.63 14.46
CA ILE A 121 1.24 14.37 14.97
C ILE A 121 2.39 13.50 15.48
N LYS A 122 2.44 13.22 16.79
CA LYS A 122 3.58 12.57 17.47
C LYS A 122 4.04 11.24 16.84
N GLU A 123 3.10 10.43 16.37
CA GLU A 123 3.36 9.10 15.81
C GLU A 123 3.54 9.08 14.27
N SER A 124 3.68 10.25 13.63
CA SER A 124 3.73 10.37 12.17
C SER A 124 5.14 10.49 11.58
N PHE A 125 6.18 10.31 12.39
CA PHE A 125 7.57 10.51 11.96
C PHE A 125 8.14 9.32 11.18
N PHE A 126 8.75 9.61 10.02
CA PHE A 126 9.48 8.67 9.19
C PHE A 126 10.88 9.19 8.88
N LEU A 127 11.89 8.34 9.09
CA LEU A 127 13.29 8.60 8.74
C LEU A 127 13.63 7.90 7.41
N SER A 128 14.33 8.59 6.51
CA SER A 128 14.84 7.96 5.29
C SER A 128 15.95 6.95 5.61
N SER A 129 15.70 5.69 5.24
CA SER A 129 16.65 4.60 5.36
C SER A 129 17.93 4.89 4.59
N ALA A 130 17.81 5.42 3.38
CA ALA A 130 18.94 5.72 2.51
C ALA A 130 19.79 6.84 3.08
N ALA A 131 19.15 7.90 3.60
CA ALA A 131 19.88 9.01 4.21
C ALA A 131 20.63 8.57 5.46
N TRP A 132 19.99 7.75 6.31
CA TRP A 132 20.64 7.17 7.47
C TRP A 132 21.81 6.25 7.08
N ALA A 133 21.59 5.35 6.13
CA ALA A 133 22.56 4.36 5.69
C ALA A 133 23.84 5.00 5.19
N LEU A 134 23.70 6.01 4.33
CA LEU A 134 24.81 6.80 3.83
C LEU A 134 25.46 7.55 4.99
N GLY A 135 24.70 8.32 5.78
CA GLY A 135 25.24 9.09 6.89
C GLY A 135 26.08 8.28 7.89
N LYS A 136 25.73 7.01 8.12
CA LYS A 136 26.48 6.10 8.99
C LYS A 136 27.55 5.26 8.31
N TRP A 137 27.52 5.17 6.97
CA TRP A 137 28.46 4.41 6.17
C TRP A 137 29.93 4.65 6.54
N PRO A 138 30.44 5.89 6.69
CA PRO A 138 31.85 6.13 7.00
C PRO A 138 32.30 5.58 8.36
N SER A 139 31.37 5.45 9.30
CA SER A 139 31.66 5.07 10.70
C SER A 139 31.43 3.58 11.01
N GLN A 140 30.72 2.84 10.16
CA GLN A 140 30.17 1.51 10.50
C GLN A 140 30.57 0.38 9.53
N GLN A 141 31.61 0.57 8.72
CA GLN A 141 32.08 -0.45 7.76
C GLN A 141 32.44 -1.80 8.42
N GLN A 142 32.80 -1.80 9.71
CA GLN A 142 33.15 -3.01 10.46
C GLN A 142 31.93 -3.70 11.12
N GLU A 143 30.75 -3.07 11.13
CA GLU A 143 29.54 -3.56 11.81
C GLU A 143 28.44 -3.99 10.83
N TYR A 144 28.80 -4.38 9.60
CA TYR A 144 27.83 -4.75 8.55
C TYR A 144 26.81 -5.82 8.98
N GLY A 145 27.20 -6.75 9.87
CA GLY A 145 26.28 -7.75 10.43
C GLY A 145 25.23 -7.20 11.41
N LYS A 146 25.31 -5.94 11.82
CA LYS A 146 24.42 -5.26 12.78
C LYS A 146 23.66 -4.08 12.18
N VAL A 147 23.72 -3.88 10.87
CA VAL A 147 23.11 -2.72 10.19
C VAL A 147 21.61 -2.62 10.52
N LEU A 148 20.92 -3.77 10.62
CA LEU A 148 19.54 -3.82 11.05
C LEU A 148 19.33 -3.21 12.45
N GLU A 149 20.05 -3.70 13.46
CA GLU A 149 19.94 -3.24 14.84
C GLU A 149 20.26 -1.75 14.97
N LEU A 150 21.28 -1.30 14.22
CA LEU A 150 21.72 0.08 14.19
C LEU A 150 20.67 0.99 13.53
N TYR A 151 20.02 0.54 12.46
CA TYR A 151 18.95 1.26 11.80
C TYR A 151 17.73 1.43 12.70
N GLU A 152 17.29 0.33 13.34
CA GLU A 152 16.15 0.36 14.25
C GLU A 152 16.40 1.27 15.43
N LYS A 153 17.59 1.18 16.03
CA LYS A 153 17.99 2.05 17.13
C LYS A 153 17.98 3.52 16.72
N ALA A 154 18.54 3.86 15.56
CA ALA A 154 18.55 5.23 15.06
C ALA A 154 17.14 5.74 14.72
N THR A 155 16.29 4.87 14.18
CA THR A 155 14.89 5.18 13.86
C THR A 155 14.10 5.46 15.13
N GLU A 156 14.24 4.62 16.17
CA GLU A 156 13.53 4.83 17.43
C GLU A 156 14.04 6.07 18.18
N GLN A 157 15.36 6.29 18.21
CA GLN A 157 15.94 7.52 18.77
C GLN A 157 15.42 8.79 18.07
N SER A 158 15.29 8.74 16.74
CA SER A 158 14.76 9.87 15.97
C SER A 158 13.26 10.09 16.23
N LYS A 159 12.48 9.01 16.37
CA LYS A 159 11.07 9.08 16.77
C LYS A 159 10.91 9.67 18.16
N ASP A 160 11.68 9.22 19.13
CA ASP A 160 11.63 9.74 20.50
C ASP A 160 12.00 11.21 20.57
N HIS A 161 13.05 11.62 19.85
CA HIS A 161 13.39 13.04 19.73
C HIS A 161 12.25 13.84 19.12
N PHE A 162 11.64 13.34 18.04
CA PHE A 162 10.51 13.99 17.40
C PHE A 162 9.30 14.09 18.34
N ARG A 163 8.98 13.05 19.11
CA ARG A 163 7.90 13.06 20.12
C ARG A 163 8.12 14.17 21.15
N VAL A 164 9.34 14.27 21.71
CA VAL A 164 9.72 15.32 22.67
C VAL A 164 9.64 16.72 22.05
N TRP A 165 10.05 16.87 20.79
CA TRP A 165 9.94 18.13 20.06
C TRP A 165 8.46 18.50 19.80
N ALA A 166 7.63 17.55 19.38
CA ALA A 166 6.20 17.73 19.13
C ALA A 166 5.40 18.04 20.41
N ASP A 167 5.81 17.49 21.57
CA ASP A 167 5.21 17.77 22.86
C ASP A 167 5.24 19.26 23.23
N LYS A 168 6.24 20.01 22.77
CA LYS A 168 6.34 21.46 23.02
C LYS A 168 5.13 22.21 22.45
N PHE A 169 4.66 21.80 21.27
CA PHE A 169 3.52 22.41 20.58
C PHE A 169 2.17 21.97 21.17
N HIS A 170 2.06 20.71 21.61
CA HIS A 170 0.85 20.23 22.28
C HIS A 170 0.63 20.94 23.63
N LYS A 171 1.69 21.05 24.44
CA LYS A 171 1.62 21.76 25.74
C LYS A 171 1.26 23.23 25.57
N ALA A 172 1.78 23.89 24.53
CA ALA A 172 1.42 25.26 24.21
C ALA A 172 -0.09 25.39 23.92
N LYS A 173 -0.69 24.48 23.13
CA LYS A 173 -2.13 24.48 22.84
C LYS A 173 -2.99 24.23 24.09
N ASP A 174 -2.60 23.28 24.93
CA ASP A 174 -3.37 22.94 26.14
C ASP A 174 -3.40 24.10 27.15
N ASN A 175 -2.29 24.84 27.27
CA ASN A 175 -2.22 26.03 28.11
C ASN A 175 -3.15 27.15 27.60
N THR A 176 -3.22 27.38 26.28
CA THR A 176 -4.11 28.39 25.70
C THR A 176 -5.60 28.03 25.84
N GLN A 177 -5.95 26.74 25.78
CA GLN A 177 -7.34 26.29 26.00
C GLN A 177 -7.78 26.47 27.46
N ASN A 178 -6.87 26.31 28.42
CA ASN A 178 -7.17 26.48 29.84
C ASN A 178 -7.35 27.95 30.26
N GLU A 179 -6.67 28.91 29.63
CA GLU A 179 -6.88 30.34 29.90
C GLU A 179 -8.23 30.87 29.37
N GLN A 180 -8.79 30.27 28.32
CA GLN A 180 -10.12 30.62 27.82
C GLN A 180 -11.28 30.09 28.70
N LEU A 181 -11.01 29.23 29.68
CA LEU A 181 -12.01 28.62 30.57
C LEU A 181 -12.10 29.28 31.97
N SER A 182 -11.27 30.30 32.28
CA SER A 182 -11.19 30.87 33.64
C SER A 182 -11.90 32.22 33.86
N ASN A 183 -12.54 32.83 32.86
CA ASN A 183 -13.23 34.12 33.03
C ASN A 183 -14.76 34.04 32.86
N LEU A 184 -15.45 33.60 33.91
CA LEU A 184 -16.91 33.75 34.08
C LEU A 184 -17.28 34.08 35.53
N VAL A 185 -17.04 35.33 36.00
CA VAL A 185 -17.85 35.93 37.09
C VAL A 185 -17.94 37.46 36.94
N ALA A 186 -19.16 37.93 36.67
CA ALA A 186 -19.84 39.19 37.04
C ALA A 186 -19.32 40.59 36.59
N LEU A 187 -20.12 41.22 35.72
CA LEU A 187 -20.42 42.66 35.63
C LEU A 187 -21.24 43.12 36.88
N PRO A 188 -21.37 44.44 37.27
CA PRO A 188 -21.77 45.52 36.35
C PRO A 188 -21.42 47.02 36.64
N SER A 189 -21.49 47.82 35.55
CA SER A 189 -22.09 49.17 35.38
C SER A 189 -21.59 50.41 36.14
N THR A 190 -21.16 51.47 35.42
CA THR A 190 -21.98 52.66 35.05
C THR A 190 -21.17 53.73 34.27
N ARG A 191 -21.89 54.49 33.43
CA ARG A 191 -21.42 55.55 32.51
C ARG A 191 -21.08 56.88 33.21
N LYS A 192 -20.03 57.60 32.75
CA LYS A 192 -20.10 58.92 32.05
C LYS A 192 -18.69 59.55 31.86
N ASN A 193 -18.42 59.94 30.62
CA ASN A 193 -17.34 60.83 30.13
C ASN A 193 -17.61 62.33 30.51
N PRO A 194 -16.76 63.32 30.16
CA PRO A 194 -15.29 63.35 29.96
C PRO A 194 -14.61 64.58 30.64
N GLU A 195 -13.27 64.62 30.68
CA GLU A 195 -12.39 65.75 30.24
C GLU A 195 -11.05 65.89 30.99
N ILE A 196 -9.96 65.79 30.20
CA ILE A 196 -8.77 66.66 30.15
C ILE A 196 -7.75 66.60 31.32
N ASN A 197 -6.67 65.84 31.12
CA ASN A 197 -5.29 66.33 30.93
C ASN A 197 -4.26 65.16 31.00
N ALA A 198 -3.43 65.05 29.97
CA ALA A 198 -2.21 64.23 29.96
C ALA A 198 -1.02 65.05 30.56
N PRO A 199 0.19 64.50 30.77
CA PRO A 199 0.63 63.10 30.67
C PRO A 199 1.38 62.62 31.94
N GLN A 200 1.62 61.30 32.08
CA GLN A 200 2.95 60.71 32.36
C GLN A 200 2.87 59.18 32.50
N ALA A 201 3.67 58.50 31.67
CA ALA A 201 4.31 57.19 31.86
C ALA A 201 3.45 55.95 32.20
N SER A 202 3.20 55.12 31.17
CA SER A 202 3.49 53.68 31.22
C SER A 202 3.41 53.08 29.82
N GLU A 203 4.39 52.27 29.48
CA GLU A 203 4.50 51.49 28.25
C GLU A 203 3.37 50.44 28.18
N ASP A 204 2.31 50.73 27.44
CA ASP A 204 1.40 49.69 26.96
C ASP A 204 2.06 49.03 25.74
N SER A 205 2.76 47.92 26.01
CA SER A 205 3.00 46.91 24.97
C SER A 205 1.73 46.07 24.88
N GLU A 206 0.93 46.31 23.86
CA GLU A 206 -0.04 45.33 23.37
C GLU A 206 0.74 44.04 23.04
N GLN A 207 0.72 43.06 23.94
CA GLN A 207 1.25 41.73 23.63
C GLN A 207 0.25 41.03 22.70
N PRO A 208 0.66 40.61 21.49
CA PRO A 208 -0.17 39.77 20.65
C PRO A 208 -0.32 38.39 21.31
N ASP A 209 -1.51 37.81 21.21
CA ASP A 209 -1.80 36.42 21.61
C ASP A 209 -0.78 35.46 20.97
N CYS A 210 0.24 35.05 21.73
CA CYS A 210 1.30 34.17 21.25
C CYS A 210 0.82 32.71 21.20
N HIS A 211 0.07 32.35 20.16
CA HIS A 211 0.00 30.96 19.73
C HIS A 211 1.40 30.54 19.25
N VAL A 212 2.03 29.53 19.88
CA VAL A 212 3.28 28.95 19.34
C VAL A 212 2.93 28.10 18.13
N LEU A 213 2.78 28.76 16.97
CA LEU A 213 2.59 28.10 15.69
C LEU A 213 3.92 27.51 15.21
N LEU A 214 3.84 26.35 14.57
CA LEU A 214 5.00 25.70 13.99
C LEU A 214 5.54 26.52 12.80
N GLY A 215 6.50 27.41 13.09
CA GLY A 215 7.24 28.16 12.08
C GLY A 215 8.34 27.35 11.35
N ILE A 216 8.82 27.90 10.23
CA ILE A 216 9.86 27.28 9.39
C ILE A 216 11.19 27.10 10.14
N ASP A 217 11.50 28.00 11.08
CA ASP A 217 12.73 27.94 11.86
C ASP A 217 12.76 26.76 12.83
N HIS A 218 11.61 26.39 13.40
CA HIS A 218 11.50 25.16 14.21
C HIS A 218 11.78 23.91 13.37
N ILE A 219 11.32 23.89 12.12
CA ILE A 219 11.56 22.78 11.19
C ILE A 219 13.05 22.74 10.80
N ARG A 220 13.69 23.90 10.61
CA ARG A 220 15.13 24.01 10.34
C ARG A 220 15.97 23.54 11.51
N GLU A 221 15.62 23.91 12.74
CA GLU A 221 16.28 23.45 13.96
C GLU A 221 16.22 21.91 14.06
N LEU A 222 15.02 21.35 13.89
CA LEU A 222 14.82 19.90 13.84
C LEU A 222 15.64 19.26 12.71
N SER A 223 15.66 19.87 11.52
CA SER A 223 16.42 19.38 10.38
C SER A 223 17.93 19.31 10.67
N ASN A 224 18.47 20.32 11.34
CA ASN A 224 19.90 20.34 11.69
C ASN A 224 20.24 19.22 12.67
N HIS A 225 19.43 19.09 13.72
CA HIS A 225 19.62 18.06 14.73
C HIS A 225 19.55 16.64 14.12
N MET A 226 18.57 16.39 13.24
CA MET A 226 18.41 15.11 12.57
C MET A 226 19.57 14.80 11.63
N ALA A 227 19.99 15.78 10.80
CA ALA A 227 21.11 15.62 9.87
C ALA A 227 22.44 15.33 10.59
N GLU A 228 22.69 15.99 11.72
CA GLU A 228 23.84 15.71 12.58
C GLU A 228 23.78 14.31 13.20
N THR A 229 22.63 13.95 13.77
CA THR A 229 22.40 12.66 14.45
C THR A 229 22.68 11.47 13.52
N ILE A 230 22.21 11.54 12.27
CA ILE A 230 22.42 10.47 11.30
C ILE A 230 23.76 10.57 10.56
N GLY A 231 24.51 11.66 10.72
CA GLY A 231 25.80 11.88 10.04
C GLY A 231 25.67 12.36 8.58
N TRP A 232 24.51 12.87 8.19
CA TRP A 232 24.22 13.27 6.81
C TRP A 232 25.12 14.40 6.27
N ASN A 233 25.59 15.28 7.17
CA ASN A 233 26.45 16.42 6.83
C ASN A 233 27.79 16.02 6.20
N THR A 234 28.16 14.75 6.28
CA THR A 234 29.34 14.19 5.60
C THR A 234 29.13 13.97 4.10
N TRP A 235 27.88 13.87 3.64
CA TRP A 235 27.52 13.52 2.27
C TRP A 235 27.07 14.71 1.44
N LEU A 236 26.25 15.59 2.01
CA LEU A 236 25.78 16.80 1.36
C LEU A 236 26.04 18.01 2.25
N LYS A 237 26.41 19.12 1.62
CA LYS A 237 26.49 20.42 2.30
C LYS A 237 25.08 20.88 2.64
N ARG A 238 24.94 21.62 3.74
CA ARG A 238 23.64 22.15 4.20
C ARG A 238 22.88 22.92 3.11
N SER A 239 23.59 23.71 2.30
CA SER A 239 23.00 24.46 1.18
C SER A 239 22.35 23.58 0.10
N GLN A 240 22.60 22.27 0.11
CA GLN A 240 22.06 21.32 -0.87
C GLN A 240 20.79 20.62 -0.39
N TYR A 241 20.36 20.83 0.87
CA TYR A 241 19.15 20.20 1.41
C TYR A 241 18.34 21.08 2.40
N THR A 242 18.40 22.40 2.27
CA THR A 242 17.62 23.32 3.13
C THR A 242 16.13 23.39 2.79
N SER A 243 15.75 22.97 1.59
CA SER A 243 14.37 23.03 1.10
C SER A 243 13.44 22.05 1.83
N LEU A 244 12.16 22.39 1.85
CA LEU A 244 11.09 21.55 2.39
C LEU A 244 9.89 21.52 1.44
N ARG A 245 9.10 20.43 1.49
CA ARG A 245 7.89 20.25 0.69
C ARG A 245 6.72 19.88 1.59
N ILE A 246 5.56 20.48 1.35
CA ILE A 246 4.34 20.21 2.10
C ILE A 246 3.29 19.64 1.15
N GLN A 247 2.76 18.46 1.46
CA GLN A 247 1.66 17.84 0.74
C GLN A 247 0.38 17.90 1.59
N ARG A 248 -0.67 18.53 1.04
CA ARG A 248 -1.99 18.55 1.68
C ARG A 248 -2.83 17.34 1.30
N MET A 249 -3.30 16.60 2.30
CA MET A 249 -4.11 15.38 2.17
C MET A 249 -5.47 15.54 2.87
N LEU A 250 -6.48 14.83 2.39
CA LEU A 250 -7.78 14.70 3.05
C LEU A 250 -7.82 13.36 3.79
N SER A 251 -8.04 13.40 5.10
CA SER A 251 -8.15 12.21 5.98
C SER A 251 -9.59 12.05 6.48
N ARG A 252 -10.07 10.81 6.60
CA ARG A 252 -11.34 10.52 7.32
C ARG A 252 -11.04 10.26 8.79
N ARG A 253 -11.98 10.55 9.69
CA ARG A 253 -11.81 10.27 11.15
C ARG A 253 -11.43 8.82 11.48
N HIS A 254 -11.80 7.85 10.64
CA HIS A 254 -11.42 6.44 10.85
C HIS A 254 -9.93 6.19 10.54
N ASP A 255 -9.32 7.00 9.69
CA ASP A 255 -7.92 6.88 9.27
C ASP A 255 -6.95 7.42 10.33
N ASP A 256 -7.45 8.15 11.34
CA ASP A 256 -6.64 8.68 12.45
C ASP A 256 -6.10 7.57 13.37
N ASN A 257 -6.76 6.41 13.42
CA ASN A 257 -6.34 5.24 14.19
C ASN A 257 -5.48 4.26 13.37
N THR A 258 -5.27 4.52 12.08
CA THR A 258 -4.38 3.70 11.25
C THR A 258 -2.98 4.30 11.21
N GLN A 259 -1.96 3.46 11.36
CA GLN A 259 -0.57 3.88 11.20
C GLN A 259 -0.39 4.42 9.78
N PRO A 260 0.17 5.63 9.60
CA PRO A 260 0.36 6.18 8.26
C PRO A 260 1.30 5.30 7.43
N ASP A 261 1.05 5.22 6.13
CA ASP A 261 1.97 4.56 5.20
C ASP A 261 3.30 5.34 5.17
N ASP A 262 4.42 4.59 5.25
CA ASP A 262 5.78 5.13 5.14
C ASP A 262 6.03 5.65 3.72
N PRO A 263 6.22 6.97 3.55
CA PRO A 263 6.38 7.55 2.22
C PRO A 263 7.83 7.55 1.72
N LEU A 264 8.80 7.19 2.57
CA LEU A 264 10.23 7.41 2.30
C LEU A 264 10.98 6.13 1.98
N ASN A 265 10.57 5.04 2.63
CA ASN A 265 11.31 3.80 2.65
C ASN A 265 10.68 2.76 1.71
N SER A 266 11.48 1.76 1.34
CA SER A 266 10.99 0.63 0.57
C SER A 266 9.85 -0.08 1.29
N PHE A 267 8.83 -0.46 0.52
CA PHE A 267 7.72 -1.29 0.97
C PHE A 267 8.20 -2.60 1.60
N PHE A 268 9.32 -3.15 1.13
CA PHE A 268 9.87 -4.42 1.62
C PHE A 268 10.67 -4.27 2.92
N LEU A 269 11.04 -3.07 3.32
CA LEU A 269 11.97 -2.85 4.43
C LEU A 269 11.41 -3.41 5.75
N GLY A 270 10.16 -3.09 6.07
CA GLY A 270 9.49 -3.60 7.27
C GLY A 270 9.38 -5.13 7.29
N ASP A 271 9.06 -5.73 6.16
CA ASP A 271 8.97 -7.20 6.02
C ASP A 271 10.33 -7.86 6.19
N LEU A 272 11.40 -7.30 5.61
CA LEU A 272 12.76 -7.79 5.77
C LEU A 272 13.23 -7.72 7.21
N ILE A 273 12.92 -6.63 7.93
CA ILE A 273 13.20 -6.49 9.38
C ILE A 273 12.49 -7.60 10.15
N HIS A 274 11.19 -7.77 9.92
CA HIS A 274 10.36 -8.75 10.60
C HIS A 274 10.85 -10.18 10.37
N ILE A 275 11.15 -10.52 9.12
CA ILE A 275 11.66 -11.84 8.73
C ILE A 275 13.02 -12.10 9.39
N THR A 276 13.93 -11.13 9.36
CA THR A 276 15.28 -11.27 9.95
C THR A 276 15.20 -11.56 11.45
N LYS A 277 14.31 -10.88 12.19
CA LYS A 277 14.06 -11.13 13.62
C LYS A 277 13.49 -12.53 13.88
N LYS A 278 12.52 -12.97 13.07
CA LYS A 278 11.93 -14.31 13.20
C LYS A 278 12.97 -15.41 12.98
N ILE A 279 13.85 -15.27 12.00
CA ILE A 279 14.93 -16.24 11.76
C ILE A 279 15.92 -16.26 12.93
N ALA A 280 16.31 -15.08 13.46
CA ALA A 280 17.20 -14.99 14.62
C ALA A 280 16.61 -15.70 15.86
N SER A 281 15.28 -15.65 16.05
CA SER A 281 14.58 -16.34 17.14
C SER A 281 14.40 -17.86 16.94
N ASN A 282 15.05 -18.46 15.92
CA ASN A 282 14.91 -19.84 15.47
C ASN A 282 13.46 -20.26 15.13
N ASN A 283 12.57 -19.29 14.94
CA ASN A 283 11.21 -19.51 14.47
C ASN A 283 11.20 -19.55 12.94
N ARG A 284 11.89 -20.57 12.40
CA ARG A 284 12.00 -20.81 10.96
C ARG A 284 10.65 -21.29 10.44
N GLN A 285 9.81 -20.37 10.01
CA GLN A 285 8.60 -20.73 9.26
C GLN A 285 9.02 -21.45 7.97
N ALA A 286 8.35 -22.55 7.64
CA ALA A 286 8.70 -23.41 6.49
C ALA A 286 8.89 -22.63 5.17
N LEU A 287 8.10 -21.57 4.97
CA LEU A 287 8.19 -20.66 3.83
C LEU A 287 9.56 -19.96 3.71
N LEU A 288 10.18 -19.57 4.83
CA LEU A 288 11.47 -18.87 4.83
C LEU A 288 12.64 -19.81 4.48
N HIS A 289 12.57 -21.06 4.92
CA HIS A 289 13.50 -22.09 4.49
C HIS A 289 13.35 -22.38 2.99
N ALA A 290 12.12 -22.38 2.47
CA ALA A 290 11.85 -22.57 1.06
C ALA A 290 12.33 -21.39 0.18
N CYS A 291 12.12 -20.14 0.60
CA CYS A 291 12.54 -18.95 -0.15
C CYS A 291 14.07 -18.75 -0.17
N LEU A 292 14.73 -18.95 0.97
CA LEU A 292 16.17 -18.71 1.12
C LEU A 292 17.01 -19.90 0.66
N GLY A 293 16.35 -21.03 0.38
CA GLY A 293 16.96 -22.28 -0.05
C GLY A 293 17.68 -23.03 1.07
N PRO A 294 18.01 -24.31 0.85
CA PRO A 294 18.91 -25.03 1.75
C PRO A 294 20.32 -24.40 1.74
N GLU A 295 21.05 -24.51 2.85
CA GLU A 295 22.46 -24.03 2.99
C GLU A 295 23.41 -24.63 1.93
N ASN A 296 22.98 -25.67 1.22
CA ASN A 296 23.59 -26.25 0.02
C ASN A 296 22.50 -26.81 -0.90
N PRO A 297 22.15 -26.17 -2.03
CA PRO A 297 21.41 -26.85 -3.09
C PRO A 297 22.34 -27.89 -3.72
N THR A 298 22.40 -29.09 -3.14
CA THR A 298 23.34 -30.15 -3.55
C THR A 298 23.11 -30.64 -4.97
N HIS A 299 21.97 -30.33 -5.59
CA HIS A 299 21.65 -30.72 -6.96
C HIS A 299 20.89 -29.63 -7.72
N ARG A 300 21.62 -28.63 -8.24
CA ARG A 300 21.12 -27.87 -9.40
C ARG A 300 21.10 -28.82 -10.60
N LEU A 301 19.94 -28.96 -11.23
CA LEU A 301 19.76 -29.77 -12.42
C LEU A 301 19.64 -28.84 -13.63
N ASP A 302 20.60 -28.90 -14.55
CA ASP A 302 20.45 -28.27 -15.84
C ASP A 302 19.59 -29.17 -16.74
N VAL A 303 18.38 -28.71 -17.03
CA VAL A 303 17.41 -29.43 -17.87
C VAL A 303 17.85 -29.51 -19.33
N ASN A 304 18.75 -28.63 -19.79
CA ASN A 304 19.31 -28.71 -21.14
C ASN A 304 20.31 -29.87 -21.27
N GLU A 305 20.97 -30.24 -20.18
CA GLU A 305 21.91 -31.37 -20.15
C GLU A 305 21.23 -32.70 -19.80
N LYS A 306 20.11 -32.66 -19.08
CA LYS A 306 19.37 -33.84 -18.60
C LYS A 306 17.97 -33.95 -19.19
N LEU A 307 17.90 -34.12 -20.50
CA LEU A 307 16.63 -34.22 -21.23
C LEU A 307 15.72 -35.34 -20.72
N ASP A 308 16.25 -36.47 -20.24
CA ASP A 308 15.44 -37.55 -19.65
C ASP A 308 14.58 -37.07 -18.47
N THR A 309 15.08 -36.12 -17.70
CA THR A 309 14.31 -35.51 -16.60
C THR A 309 13.15 -34.70 -17.14
N VAL A 310 13.39 -33.91 -18.20
CA VAL A 310 12.35 -33.13 -18.90
C VAL A 310 11.28 -34.06 -19.47
N TRP A 311 11.66 -35.14 -20.15
CA TRP A 311 10.72 -36.11 -20.72
C TRP A 311 9.90 -36.82 -19.65
N ASN A 312 10.50 -37.17 -18.51
CA ASN A 312 9.78 -37.76 -17.39
C ASN A 312 8.73 -36.81 -16.79
N ILE A 313 9.04 -35.51 -16.71
CA ILE A 313 8.12 -34.48 -16.23
C ILE A 313 7.00 -34.22 -17.26
N LEU A 314 7.31 -34.30 -18.55
CA LEU A 314 6.36 -34.17 -19.66
C LEU A 314 5.71 -35.51 -20.06
N ALA A 315 5.84 -36.56 -19.24
CA ALA A 315 5.14 -37.81 -19.51
C ALA A 315 3.62 -37.59 -19.36
N PRO A 316 2.77 -38.23 -20.17
CA PRO A 316 1.31 -38.02 -20.13
C PRO A 316 0.68 -38.18 -18.75
N LYS A 317 1.21 -39.09 -17.93
CA LYS A 317 0.77 -39.32 -16.54
C LYS A 317 1.00 -38.14 -15.58
N CYS A 318 1.86 -37.20 -15.96
CA CYS A 318 2.23 -36.04 -15.15
C CYS A 318 1.42 -34.79 -15.52
N PHE A 319 0.59 -34.85 -16.57
CA PHE A 319 -0.29 -33.74 -16.93
C PHE A 319 -1.44 -33.64 -15.93
N PRO A 320 -1.88 -32.42 -15.57
CA PRO A 320 -3.09 -32.25 -14.81
C PRO A 320 -4.31 -32.80 -15.54
N VAL A 321 -5.34 -33.18 -14.78
CA VAL A 321 -6.58 -33.74 -15.33
C VAL A 321 -7.37 -32.72 -16.17
N GLY A 322 -7.15 -31.43 -15.96
CA GLY A 322 -7.75 -30.36 -16.74
C GLY A 322 -6.71 -29.36 -17.23
N CYS A 323 -6.93 -28.83 -18.42
CA CYS A 323 -6.24 -27.68 -18.98
C CYS A 323 -7.25 -26.59 -19.36
N TRP A 324 -6.77 -25.38 -19.58
CA TRP A 324 -7.65 -24.30 -20.02
C TRP A 324 -8.19 -24.59 -21.43
N PRO A 325 -9.49 -24.38 -21.70
CA PRO A 325 -10.08 -24.61 -23.02
C PRO A 325 -9.72 -23.48 -24.00
N ALA A 326 -8.43 -23.27 -24.25
CA ALA A 326 -7.92 -22.17 -25.07
C ALA A 326 -8.36 -22.29 -26.55
N PRO A 327 -8.55 -21.15 -27.25
CA PRO A 327 -8.90 -21.14 -28.67
C PRO A 327 -7.96 -22.00 -29.52
N GLY A 328 -8.52 -22.79 -30.43
CA GLY A 328 -7.78 -23.72 -31.29
C GLY A 328 -7.25 -24.97 -30.57
N HIS A 329 -7.55 -25.15 -29.28
CA HIS A 329 -7.04 -26.22 -28.43
C HIS A 329 -5.50 -26.30 -28.43
N TYR A 330 -4.83 -25.15 -28.57
CA TYR A 330 -3.37 -25.12 -28.61
C TYR A 330 -2.78 -25.55 -27.27
N PRO A 331 -1.79 -26.46 -27.25
CA PRO A 331 -1.11 -26.84 -26.03
C PRO A 331 -0.19 -25.72 -25.56
N LEU A 332 0.17 -25.77 -24.27
CA LEU A 332 1.25 -24.93 -23.73
C LEU A 332 2.58 -25.22 -24.42
N ALA A 333 3.45 -24.22 -24.47
CA ALA A 333 4.84 -24.43 -24.83
C ALA A 333 5.52 -25.38 -23.83
N HIS A 334 6.53 -26.13 -24.28
CA HIS A 334 7.22 -27.15 -23.47
C HIS A 334 7.67 -26.66 -22.08
N SER A 335 8.25 -25.47 -22.00
CA SER A 335 8.71 -24.88 -20.73
C SER A 335 7.55 -24.48 -19.81
N GLN A 336 6.44 -24.03 -20.38
CA GLN A 336 5.24 -23.70 -19.62
C GLN A 336 4.59 -24.97 -19.06
N GLN A 337 4.43 -26.00 -19.90
CA GLN A 337 3.88 -27.29 -19.47
C GLN A 337 4.76 -27.95 -18.40
N LEU A 338 6.08 -27.88 -18.55
CA LEU A 338 7.01 -28.39 -17.54
C LEU A 338 6.78 -27.69 -16.19
N ALA A 339 6.60 -26.37 -16.20
CA ALA A 339 6.31 -25.61 -14.99
C ALA A 339 4.93 -25.95 -14.39
N VAL A 340 3.89 -26.14 -15.21
CA VAL A 340 2.56 -26.58 -14.75
C VAL A 340 2.65 -27.97 -14.10
N ASN A 341 3.28 -28.94 -14.77
CA ASN A 341 3.42 -30.29 -14.24
C ASN A 341 4.23 -30.30 -12.94
N GLN A 342 5.29 -29.50 -12.85
CA GLN A 342 6.06 -29.34 -11.61
C GLN A 342 5.21 -28.72 -10.49
N ALA A 343 4.46 -27.66 -10.78
CA ALA A 343 3.64 -26.99 -9.79
C ALA A 343 2.56 -27.92 -9.22
N ILE A 344 1.86 -28.65 -10.08
CA ILE A 344 0.74 -29.51 -9.69
C ILE A 344 1.22 -30.78 -8.97
N ASN A 345 2.31 -31.39 -9.41
CA ASN A 345 2.75 -32.68 -8.85
C ASN A 345 3.69 -32.56 -7.64
N ASN A 346 4.41 -31.44 -7.48
CA ASN A 346 5.47 -31.33 -6.47
C ASN A 346 5.20 -30.30 -5.37
N LEU A 347 4.09 -29.56 -5.42
CA LEU A 347 3.73 -28.58 -4.39
C LEU A 347 2.55 -29.02 -3.51
N GLU A 348 2.07 -30.26 -3.63
CA GLU A 348 0.96 -30.79 -2.81
C GLU A 348 1.31 -30.81 -1.32
N GLU A 349 2.53 -31.24 -0.97
CA GLU A 349 3.05 -31.23 0.40
C GLU A 349 3.63 -29.86 0.82
N GLY A 350 3.42 -28.84 -0.01
CA GLY A 350 3.97 -27.49 0.15
C GLY A 350 5.33 -27.31 -0.53
N GLY A 351 5.71 -26.05 -0.76
CA GLY A 351 6.97 -25.70 -1.42
C GLY A 351 6.87 -24.39 -2.18
N ILE A 352 7.93 -24.05 -2.92
CA ILE A 352 7.98 -22.88 -3.79
C ILE A 352 8.55 -23.31 -5.14
N LEU A 353 7.86 -22.94 -6.21
CA LEU A 353 8.35 -23.04 -7.57
C LEU A 353 8.51 -21.63 -8.14
N ALA A 354 9.75 -21.26 -8.48
CA ALA A 354 10.04 -20.03 -9.19
C ALA A 354 10.01 -20.28 -10.70
N VAL A 355 9.17 -19.54 -11.42
CA VAL A 355 9.07 -19.61 -12.89
C VAL A 355 9.51 -18.27 -13.48
N ASN A 356 10.68 -18.28 -14.12
CA ASN A 356 11.19 -17.10 -14.81
C ASN A 356 10.65 -17.06 -16.24
N GLY A 357 10.00 -15.97 -16.61
CA GLY A 357 9.48 -15.76 -17.97
C GLY A 357 9.77 -14.34 -18.45
N PRO A 358 10.58 -14.14 -19.51
CA PRO A 358 10.74 -12.85 -20.19
C PRO A 358 9.39 -12.23 -20.63
N PRO A 359 9.34 -10.93 -20.99
CA PRO A 359 8.15 -10.33 -21.57
C PRO A 359 7.64 -11.11 -22.79
N GLY A 360 6.32 -11.30 -22.89
CA GLY A 360 5.69 -12.03 -24.01
C GLY A 360 5.73 -13.56 -23.94
N THR A 361 6.28 -14.18 -22.88
CA THR A 361 6.39 -15.65 -22.75
C THR A 361 5.15 -16.36 -22.23
N GLY A 362 3.96 -15.74 -22.31
CA GLY A 362 2.69 -16.38 -21.96
C GLY A 362 2.54 -16.78 -20.48
N LYS A 363 3.01 -15.95 -19.54
CA LYS A 363 2.84 -16.19 -18.10
C LYS A 363 1.36 -16.34 -17.70
N THR A 364 0.47 -15.55 -18.31
CA THR A 364 -0.97 -15.67 -18.07
C THR A 364 -1.53 -16.98 -18.61
N THR A 365 -1.04 -17.45 -19.75
CA THR A 365 -1.42 -18.76 -20.32
C THR A 365 -1.01 -19.91 -19.41
N LEU A 366 0.20 -19.85 -18.83
CA LEU A 366 0.62 -20.81 -17.80
C LEU A 366 -0.30 -20.76 -16.58
N LEU A 367 -0.69 -19.56 -16.12
CA LEU A 367 -1.57 -19.39 -14.97
C LEU A 367 -2.98 -19.93 -15.22
N GLN A 368 -3.51 -19.75 -16.44
CA GLN A 368 -4.80 -20.29 -16.87
C GLN A 368 -4.87 -21.81 -16.68
N ASP A 369 -3.82 -22.53 -17.09
CA ASP A 369 -3.76 -23.98 -16.93
C ASP A 369 -3.63 -24.42 -15.47
N ILE A 370 -2.90 -23.67 -14.63
CA ILE A 370 -2.88 -23.91 -13.17
C ILE A 370 -4.28 -23.72 -12.58
N VAL A 371 -4.97 -22.65 -12.96
CA VAL A 371 -6.35 -22.38 -12.50
C VAL A 371 -7.29 -23.50 -12.93
N ALA A 372 -7.22 -23.94 -14.20
CA ALA A 372 -8.02 -25.05 -14.70
C ALA A 372 -7.75 -26.35 -13.92
N ALA A 373 -6.49 -26.67 -13.67
CA ALA A 373 -6.11 -27.84 -12.89
C ALA A 373 -6.70 -27.80 -11.47
N VAL A 374 -6.60 -26.66 -10.77
CA VAL A 374 -7.18 -26.50 -9.42
C VAL A 374 -8.70 -26.61 -9.45
N ILE A 375 -9.38 -26.03 -10.45
CA ILE A 375 -10.84 -26.14 -10.59
C ILE A 375 -11.26 -27.60 -10.84
N CYS A 376 -10.55 -28.33 -11.70
CA CYS A 376 -10.83 -29.74 -11.94
C CYS A 376 -10.61 -30.61 -10.69
N GLN A 377 -9.55 -30.35 -9.92
CA GLN A 377 -9.33 -31.01 -8.62
C GLN A 377 -10.47 -30.73 -7.63
N ARG A 378 -11.01 -29.51 -7.61
CA ARG A 378 -12.22 -29.19 -6.81
C ARG A 378 -13.44 -29.95 -7.31
N ALA A 379 -13.65 -30.05 -8.61
CA ALA A 379 -14.77 -30.78 -9.17
C ALA A 379 -14.69 -32.28 -8.80
N GLN A 380 -13.51 -32.90 -8.91
CA GLN A 380 -13.28 -34.28 -8.47
C GLN A 380 -13.60 -34.47 -6.99
N ALA A 381 -13.15 -33.55 -6.13
CA ALA A 381 -13.46 -33.57 -4.71
C ALA A 381 -14.97 -33.56 -4.41
N LEU A 382 -15.73 -32.79 -5.18
CA LEU A 382 -17.19 -32.71 -5.03
C LEU A 382 -17.87 -34.00 -5.49
N LEU A 383 -17.32 -34.69 -6.49
CA LEU A 383 -17.83 -35.98 -6.96
C LEU A 383 -17.63 -37.12 -5.95
N GLU A 384 -16.65 -36.99 -5.04
CA GLU A 384 -16.40 -37.94 -3.95
C GLU A 384 -17.39 -37.77 -2.78
N LEU A 385 -18.21 -36.72 -2.78
CA LEU A 385 -19.20 -36.49 -1.72
C LEU A 385 -20.49 -37.27 -1.98
N ASP A 386 -20.83 -38.17 -1.05
CA ASP A 386 -22.17 -38.79 -1.05
C ASP A 386 -23.27 -37.81 -0.61
N ASP A 387 -22.89 -36.71 0.05
CA ASP A 387 -23.80 -35.71 0.60
C ASP A 387 -23.17 -34.30 0.48
N PRO A 388 -23.80 -33.37 -0.25
CA PRO A 388 -23.32 -31.99 -0.40
C PRO A 388 -23.15 -31.24 0.94
N GLU A 389 -23.88 -31.57 2.01
CA GLU A 389 -23.74 -30.89 3.30
C GLU A 389 -22.34 -31.10 3.92
N LYS A 390 -21.68 -32.22 3.59
CA LYS A 390 -20.30 -32.53 4.03
C LYS A 390 -19.26 -31.55 3.48
N LEU A 391 -19.61 -30.73 2.49
CA LEU A 391 -18.77 -29.64 1.99
C LEU A 391 -18.49 -28.59 3.08
N PHE A 392 -19.41 -28.43 4.03
CA PHE A 392 -19.35 -27.40 5.05
C PHE A 392 -19.03 -28.00 6.43
N SER A 393 -18.17 -27.31 7.17
CA SER A 393 -17.99 -27.50 8.60
C SER A 393 -19.18 -26.90 9.37
N ARG A 394 -19.25 -27.22 10.66
CA ARG A 394 -20.25 -26.64 11.57
C ARG A 394 -20.25 -25.12 11.49
N SER A 395 -21.43 -24.55 11.28
CA SER A 395 -21.60 -23.10 11.19
C SER A 395 -21.35 -22.39 12.51
N PHE A 396 -20.83 -21.17 12.43
CA PHE A 396 -20.71 -20.26 13.58
C PHE A 396 -21.35 -18.90 13.27
N SER A 397 -21.77 -18.20 14.32
CA SER A 397 -22.43 -16.90 14.20
C SER A 397 -21.40 -15.78 14.25
N VAL A 398 -21.44 -14.87 13.29
CA VAL A 398 -20.66 -13.63 13.30
C VAL A 398 -21.58 -12.45 13.58
N GLU A 399 -21.18 -11.67 14.59
CA GLU A 399 -21.80 -10.40 14.94
C GLU A 399 -21.23 -9.30 14.05
N HIS A 400 -22.12 -8.51 13.44
CA HIS A 400 -21.72 -7.40 12.57
C HIS A 400 -21.68 -6.12 13.41
N PRO A 401 -20.54 -5.42 13.52
CA PRO A 401 -20.42 -4.22 14.37
C PRO A 401 -21.44 -3.13 14.06
N ASN A 402 -21.97 -3.11 12.83
CA ASN A 402 -22.87 -2.08 12.33
C ASN A 402 -24.24 -2.64 11.86
N ARG A 403 -24.59 -3.89 12.21
CA ARG A 403 -25.92 -4.46 11.89
C ARG A 403 -26.48 -5.22 13.09
N ASN A 404 -27.74 -4.93 13.44
CA ASN A 404 -28.54 -5.67 14.43
C ASN A 404 -28.96 -7.08 13.96
N ARG A 405 -28.10 -7.75 13.19
CA ARG A 405 -28.35 -9.11 12.69
C ARG A 405 -27.04 -9.88 12.69
N ASN A 406 -27.07 -11.04 13.33
CA ASN A 406 -26.04 -12.04 13.22
C ASN A 406 -26.15 -12.75 11.87
N SER A 407 -25.01 -13.18 11.32
CA SER A 407 -24.96 -14.04 10.15
C SER A 407 -24.33 -15.38 10.52
N ALA A 408 -24.98 -16.48 10.12
CA ALA A 408 -24.36 -17.80 10.18
C ALA A 408 -23.35 -17.93 9.04
N ILE A 409 -22.11 -18.26 9.37
CA ILE A 409 -21.06 -18.60 8.40
C ILE A 409 -20.91 -20.11 8.39
N HIS A 410 -20.95 -20.70 7.20
CA HIS A 410 -20.70 -22.11 6.95
C HIS A 410 -19.31 -22.26 6.32
N PRO A 411 -18.24 -22.40 7.11
CA PRO A 411 -16.90 -22.56 6.55
C PRO A 411 -16.79 -23.88 5.79
N PHE A 412 -15.96 -23.94 4.75
CA PHE A 412 -15.68 -25.21 4.08
C PHE A 412 -15.02 -26.21 5.05
N ALA A 413 -15.26 -27.51 4.83
CA ALA A 413 -14.53 -28.56 5.52
C ALA A 413 -13.02 -28.44 5.24
N PRO A 414 -12.12 -28.69 6.21
CA PRO A 414 -10.67 -28.52 6.03
C PRO A 414 -10.09 -29.28 4.83
N THR A 415 -10.67 -30.43 4.51
CA THR A 415 -10.33 -31.25 3.33
C THR A 415 -10.53 -30.52 2.00
N PHE A 416 -11.45 -29.55 1.95
CA PHE A 416 -11.70 -28.72 0.76
C PHE A 416 -10.85 -27.45 0.72
N LEU A 417 -10.35 -26.98 1.86
CA LEU A 417 -9.49 -25.79 1.94
C LEU A 417 -8.14 -25.99 1.23
N GLN A 418 -7.66 -27.22 1.13
CA GLN A 418 -6.39 -27.56 0.47
C GLN A 418 -6.42 -27.36 -1.06
N ARG A 419 -7.61 -27.18 -1.64
CA ARG A 419 -7.78 -27.01 -3.10
C ARG A 419 -8.07 -25.54 -3.45
N GLY A 420 -7.73 -24.62 -2.57
CA GLY A 420 -7.80 -23.18 -2.76
C GLY A 420 -6.74 -22.65 -3.74
N ILE A 421 -7.00 -21.51 -4.38
CA ILE A 421 -5.96 -20.75 -5.08
C ILE A 421 -6.08 -19.29 -4.66
N VAL A 422 -4.94 -18.67 -4.37
CA VAL A 422 -4.81 -17.24 -4.15
C VAL A 422 -3.82 -16.71 -5.16
N VAL A 423 -4.27 -15.77 -5.99
CA VAL A 423 -3.42 -15.06 -6.93
C VAL A 423 -3.18 -13.66 -6.39
N ALA A 424 -1.92 -13.28 -6.27
CA ALA A 424 -1.52 -11.97 -5.78
C ALA A 424 -0.47 -11.35 -6.70
N SER A 425 -0.48 -10.02 -6.80
CA SER A 425 0.55 -9.25 -7.48
C SER A 425 0.73 -7.92 -6.76
N SER A 426 1.97 -7.40 -6.76
CA SER A 426 2.28 -6.03 -6.32
C SER A 426 1.84 -4.97 -7.34
N ASN A 427 1.38 -5.39 -8.53
CA ASN A 427 0.87 -4.51 -9.56
C ASN A 427 -0.64 -4.72 -9.73
N ASN A 428 -1.43 -3.73 -9.29
CA ASN A 428 -2.89 -3.74 -9.44
C ASN A 428 -3.34 -3.97 -10.89
N GLY A 429 -2.61 -3.43 -11.87
CA GLY A 429 -2.91 -3.65 -13.30
C GLY A 429 -2.70 -5.11 -13.71
N ALA A 430 -1.74 -5.83 -13.13
CA ALA A 430 -1.57 -7.26 -13.39
C ALA A 430 -2.71 -8.08 -12.78
N VAL A 431 -3.17 -7.72 -11.58
CA VAL A 431 -4.36 -8.35 -10.95
C VAL A 431 -5.62 -8.09 -11.78
N GLU A 432 -5.79 -6.86 -12.25
CA GLU A 432 -6.92 -6.46 -13.09
C GLU A 432 -6.91 -7.24 -14.42
N ASN A 433 -5.76 -7.33 -15.09
CA ASN A 433 -5.63 -8.11 -16.32
C ASN A 433 -6.02 -9.57 -16.09
N ILE A 434 -5.52 -10.22 -15.04
CA ILE A 434 -5.90 -11.61 -14.73
C ILE A 434 -7.41 -11.72 -14.44
N SER A 435 -7.96 -10.77 -13.67
CA SER A 435 -9.38 -10.80 -13.27
C SER A 435 -10.34 -10.52 -14.43
N LEU A 436 -9.89 -9.78 -15.45
CA LEU A 436 -10.66 -9.47 -16.66
C LEU A 436 -10.48 -10.53 -17.74
N GLU A 437 -9.26 -11.06 -17.92
CA GLU A 437 -8.94 -12.05 -18.96
C GLU A 437 -9.46 -13.45 -18.62
N LEU A 438 -9.38 -13.89 -17.36
CA LEU A 438 -9.84 -15.23 -16.97
C LEU A 438 -11.33 -15.49 -17.26
N PRO A 439 -12.27 -14.57 -16.97
CA PRO A 439 -13.69 -14.79 -17.29
C PRO A 439 -14.07 -14.47 -18.73
N ASP A 440 -13.15 -13.99 -19.58
CA ASP A 440 -13.49 -13.57 -20.93
C ASP A 440 -13.81 -14.76 -21.83
N SER A 441 -14.97 -14.72 -22.48
CA SER A 441 -15.38 -15.69 -23.49
C SER A 441 -14.38 -15.81 -24.65
N SER A 442 -13.63 -14.77 -24.99
CA SER A 442 -12.60 -14.84 -26.04
C SER A 442 -11.39 -15.68 -25.65
N ALA A 443 -11.20 -15.94 -24.35
CA ALA A 443 -10.17 -16.83 -23.84
C ALA A 443 -10.59 -18.31 -23.88
N VAL A 444 -11.83 -18.60 -24.32
CA VAL A 444 -12.39 -19.95 -24.43
C VAL A 444 -12.61 -20.28 -25.91
N ASP A 445 -12.28 -21.50 -26.31
CA ASP A 445 -12.56 -21.96 -27.67
C ASP A 445 -14.08 -21.97 -27.95
N PRO A 446 -14.53 -21.43 -29.11
CA PRO A 446 -15.95 -21.38 -29.46
C PRO A 446 -16.69 -22.72 -29.37
N SER A 447 -16.00 -23.86 -29.56
CA SER A 447 -16.59 -25.20 -29.47
C SER A 447 -17.13 -25.56 -28.07
N TRP A 448 -16.74 -24.82 -27.03
CA TRP A 448 -17.21 -25.00 -25.66
C TRP A 448 -18.31 -24.03 -25.25
N LEU A 449 -18.45 -22.88 -25.91
CA LEU A 449 -19.36 -21.81 -25.46
C LEU A 449 -20.82 -22.26 -25.38
N ASP A 450 -21.29 -23.03 -26.35
CA ASP A 450 -22.66 -23.56 -26.36
C ASP A 450 -22.91 -24.67 -25.31
N LYS A 451 -21.84 -25.19 -24.70
CA LYS A 451 -21.89 -26.28 -23.71
C LYS A 451 -21.77 -25.78 -22.27
N THR A 452 -21.41 -24.51 -22.06
CA THR A 452 -21.09 -23.95 -20.73
C THR A 452 -22.18 -23.05 -20.15
N ASP A 453 -23.38 -23.04 -20.73
CA ASP A 453 -24.48 -22.12 -20.36
C ASP A 453 -25.32 -22.61 -19.16
N TYR A 454 -24.92 -23.68 -18.48
CA TYR A 454 -25.69 -24.37 -17.44
C TYR A 454 -25.99 -23.53 -16.19
N PHE A 455 -25.21 -22.47 -15.92
CA PHE A 455 -25.47 -21.50 -14.84
C PHE A 455 -25.75 -20.09 -15.33
N ARG A 456 -26.10 -19.89 -16.61
CA ARG A 456 -26.29 -18.55 -17.19
C ARG A 456 -27.27 -17.70 -16.40
N GLU A 457 -28.44 -18.24 -16.08
CA GLU A 457 -29.48 -17.52 -15.34
C GLU A 457 -28.96 -17.10 -13.96
N THR A 458 -28.37 -18.04 -13.21
CA THR A 458 -27.78 -17.78 -11.89
C THR A 458 -26.66 -16.74 -11.95
N ALA A 459 -25.76 -16.85 -12.93
CA ALA A 459 -24.65 -15.92 -13.13
C ALA A 459 -25.17 -14.51 -13.48
N THR A 460 -26.18 -14.41 -14.35
CA THR A 460 -26.81 -13.14 -14.73
C THR A 460 -27.41 -12.44 -13.50
N VAL A 461 -28.16 -13.19 -12.67
CA VAL A 461 -28.74 -12.65 -11.43
C VAL A 461 -27.66 -12.16 -10.46
N LEU A 462 -26.56 -12.90 -10.30
CA LEU A 462 -25.45 -12.51 -9.43
C LEU A 462 -24.73 -11.24 -9.92
N LEU A 463 -24.53 -11.09 -11.23
CA LEU A 463 -23.89 -9.92 -11.83
C LEU A 463 -24.78 -8.68 -11.73
N ASP A 464 -26.09 -8.83 -11.98
CA ASP A 464 -27.04 -7.73 -11.86
C ASP A 464 -27.23 -7.26 -10.42
N THR A 465 -27.22 -8.18 -9.44
CA THR A 465 -27.28 -7.80 -8.02
C THR A 465 -26.01 -7.06 -7.58
N GLY A 466 -24.83 -7.44 -8.07
CA GLY A 466 -23.59 -6.70 -7.84
C GLY A 466 -23.60 -5.29 -8.46
N ASN A 467 -24.13 -5.14 -9.67
CA ASN A 467 -24.26 -3.85 -10.34
C ASN A 467 -25.28 -2.93 -9.67
N ASN A 468 -26.40 -3.47 -9.19
CA ASN A 468 -27.41 -2.71 -8.46
C ASN A 468 -26.88 -2.23 -7.10
N GLN A 469 -26.01 -3.01 -6.41
CA GLN A 469 -25.35 -2.55 -5.20
C GLN A 469 -24.31 -1.44 -5.46
N ARG A 470 -23.54 -1.53 -6.56
CA ARG A 470 -22.61 -0.46 -6.98
C ARG A 470 -23.34 0.82 -7.41
N ASN A 471 -24.49 0.69 -8.08
CA ASN A 471 -25.32 1.83 -8.47
C ASN A 471 -26.06 2.47 -7.28
N ASN A 472 -26.44 1.67 -6.27
CA ASN A 472 -26.97 2.20 -5.01
C ASN A 472 -25.89 2.89 -4.16
N GLN A 473 -24.63 2.44 -4.22
CA GLN A 473 -23.52 3.17 -3.62
C GLN A 473 -23.20 4.47 -4.38
N LYS A 474 -23.25 4.48 -5.71
CA LYS A 474 -23.07 5.70 -6.52
C LYS A 474 -24.21 6.70 -6.39
N SER A 475 -25.46 6.27 -6.19
CA SER A 475 -26.61 7.17 -5.95
C SER A 475 -26.65 7.75 -4.53
N SER A 476 -25.91 7.15 -3.59
CA SER A 476 -25.65 7.76 -2.27
C SER A 476 -24.55 8.83 -2.28
N ALA A 477 -23.81 8.97 -3.38
CA ALA A 477 -22.90 10.08 -3.64
C ALA A 477 -23.68 11.22 -4.32
N ILE A 478 -24.23 12.10 -3.49
CA ILE A 478 -24.85 13.37 -3.90
C ILE A 478 -23.89 14.13 -4.84
N LYS A 479 -24.29 14.32 -6.10
CA LYS A 479 -23.66 15.33 -6.99
C LYS A 479 -24.13 16.72 -6.55
N PRO A 480 -23.25 17.72 -6.36
CA PRO A 480 -23.69 19.09 -6.15
C PRO A 480 -24.31 19.62 -7.45
N GLY A 481 -25.52 20.15 -7.34
CA GLY A 481 -26.30 20.66 -8.47
C GLY A 481 -25.57 21.78 -9.21
N ARG A 482 -25.47 21.64 -10.53
CA ARG A 482 -25.30 22.80 -11.43
C ARG A 482 -26.69 23.28 -11.83
N CYS A 483 -26.99 24.54 -11.53
CA CYS A 483 -28.06 25.26 -12.20
C CYS A 483 -27.72 25.37 -13.69
N SER A 484 -28.70 25.16 -14.55
CA SER A 484 -28.66 25.58 -15.96
C SER A 484 -30.04 26.15 -16.32
N PRO A 485 -30.12 27.24 -17.13
CA PRO A 485 -31.35 27.97 -17.41
C PRO A 485 -32.16 27.32 -18.57
N PRO A 486 -33.42 27.76 -18.82
CA PRO A 486 -34.39 26.99 -19.59
C PRO A 486 -34.32 27.21 -21.10
N ASP A 487 -34.65 26.11 -21.80
CA ASP A 487 -35.40 25.93 -23.04
C ASP A 487 -35.11 26.75 -24.31
N SER A 488 -34.83 26.01 -25.39
CA SER A 488 -35.44 26.26 -26.70
C SER A 488 -35.53 24.97 -27.53
N GLU A 489 -36.73 24.73 -28.04
CA GLU A 489 -37.22 23.63 -28.88
C GLU A 489 -36.40 23.37 -30.15
N THR A 490 -36.33 22.11 -30.62
CA THR A 490 -36.92 21.65 -31.91
C THR A 490 -36.65 20.16 -32.24
N ALA A 491 -37.74 19.47 -32.62
CA ALA A 491 -37.91 18.37 -33.59
C ALA A 491 -36.99 17.13 -33.53
N ALA A 492 -37.48 15.95 -33.12
CA ALA A 492 -38.17 14.92 -33.94
C ALA A 492 -37.30 14.39 -35.10
N ILE A 493 -36.86 13.12 -35.07
CA ILE A 493 -37.43 11.91 -35.72
C ILE A 493 -36.71 10.71 -35.04
N GLY A 494 -37.29 9.60 -34.58
CA GLY A 494 -38.58 8.97 -34.85
C GLY A 494 -38.37 7.62 -35.57
N THR A 495 -38.21 6.52 -34.82
CA THR A 495 -38.64 5.13 -35.16
C THR A 495 -38.39 4.22 -33.94
N SER A 496 -39.44 3.91 -33.15
CA SER A 496 -40.26 2.67 -33.20
C SER A 496 -39.49 1.42 -32.75
N SER A 497 -39.91 0.59 -31.79
CA SER A 497 -41.23 0.21 -31.26
C SER A 497 -40.95 -0.54 -29.93
N CYS A 498 -41.55 -0.20 -28.78
CA CYS A 498 -42.85 -0.72 -28.28
C CYS A 498 -42.94 -2.26 -28.24
N LYS A 499 -43.38 -2.95 -27.18
CA LYS A 499 -44.25 -2.56 -26.06
C LYS A 499 -44.32 -3.64 -24.96
N HIS A 500 -44.35 -3.16 -23.71
CA HIS A 500 -45.25 -3.51 -22.58
C HIS A 500 -45.41 -4.95 -22.08
N SER A 501 -45.15 -5.14 -20.79
CA SER A 501 -46.12 -5.22 -19.67
C SER A 501 -45.39 -5.89 -18.49
N GLY A 502 -45.36 -5.44 -17.24
CA GLY A 502 -46.33 -4.71 -16.44
C GLY A 502 -47.05 -5.68 -15.52
N PHE A 503 -46.51 -6.02 -14.34
CA PHE A 503 -47.33 -6.40 -13.17
C PHE A 503 -46.55 -6.29 -11.84
N ARG A 504 -47.29 -5.85 -10.82
CA ARG A 504 -46.92 -5.52 -9.44
C ARG A 504 -47.11 -6.73 -8.51
N THR A 505 -46.35 -6.71 -7.40
CA THR A 505 -46.60 -7.29 -6.04
C THR A 505 -46.68 -8.81 -5.84
N MET A 506 -45.86 -9.35 -4.92
CA MET A 506 -46.29 -9.68 -3.54
C MET A 506 -45.15 -10.19 -2.64
N ALA A 507 -45.27 -9.87 -1.35
CA ALA A 507 -44.48 -10.37 -0.23
C ALA A 507 -44.96 -11.78 0.20
N GLY A 508 -44.07 -12.58 0.79
CA GLY A 508 -44.48 -13.73 1.62
C GLY A 508 -43.45 -14.88 1.68
N PRO A 509 -43.16 -15.44 2.88
CA PRO A 509 -42.04 -16.36 3.12
C PRO A 509 -42.45 -17.84 2.92
N PHE A 510 -41.50 -18.71 2.58
CA PHE A 510 -41.72 -20.15 2.66
C PHE A 510 -41.04 -20.74 3.90
N ALA A 511 -41.91 -21.23 4.78
CA ALA A 511 -41.62 -22.05 5.94
C ALA A 511 -41.56 -23.54 5.55
N ASN A 512 -40.83 -24.27 6.39
CA ASN A 512 -40.82 -25.72 6.58
C ASN A 512 -42.12 -26.45 6.20
N THR A 513 -41.98 -27.54 5.44
CA THR A 513 -42.84 -28.71 5.56
C THR A 513 -42.00 -29.98 5.55
N SER A 514 -41.81 -30.51 6.77
CA SER A 514 -41.59 -31.93 7.01
C SER A 514 -42.92 -32.66 6.83
N THR A 515 -42.94 -33.70 6.00
CA THR A 515 -43.85 -34.84 6.20
C THR A 515 -43.29 -36.10 5.54
N LYS A 516 -43.07 -37.10 6.40
CA LYS A 516 -42.99 -38.54 6.19
C LYS A 516 -43.75 -39.07 4.95
N LYS A 517 -43.09 -39.86 4.12
CA LYS A 517 -43.18 -41.33 4.13
C LYS A 517 -42.04 -41.96 3.36
#